data_AF-A0A1Z4NAV6-F1
#
_entry.id   AF-A0A1Z4NAV6-F1
#
_cell.length_a   1.000
_cell.length_b   1.000
_cell.length_c   1.000
_cell.angle_alpha   90.00
_cell.angle_beta   90.00
_cell.angle_gamma   90.00
#
_symmetry.space_group_name_H-M   'P 1'
#
loop_
_entity.id
_entity.type
_entity.pdbx_description
1 polymer ?
#
loop_
_entity_poly.entity_id
_entity_poly.type
_entity_poly.pdbx_seq_one_letter_code
_entity_poly.pdbx_strand_id
1 'polypeptide(L)'
;MLASTRKHLGLVKNKSDKSKAEFNTHTVDGVAIAATHFVEYRQYHRKKEDGAHWVGSVAITPAQFFVIRRPPYSRRQLHLMLPAKGGVRRKYGGTTTGHGFRKGDLVNSPKGVGYVSGDTQKQISVSDASWRRLGQIAASKIQLIRRSNGLVVVC
;
A
#
# COMPACT_ATOMS: atom_id res chain seq x y z
N MET A 1 29.86 -1.21 15.04
CA MET A 1 28.77 -1.85 15.83
C MET A 1 27.45 -1.96 15.07
N LEU A 2 26.87 -0.87 14.53
CA LEU A 2 25.51 -0.92 13.94
C LEU A 2 25.37 -1.86 12.71
N ALA A 3 26.42 -1.97 11.89
CA ALA A 3 26.45 -2.93 10.77
C ALA A 3 26.52 -4.40 11.23
N SER A 4 27.26 -4.70 12.30
CA SER A 4 27.37 -6.05 12.84
C SER A 4 26.08 -6.49 13.55
N THR A 5 25.44 -5.59 14.30
CA THR A 5 24.14 -5.85 14.94
C THR A 5 23.05 -6.11 13.91
N ARG A 6 22.98 -5.32 12.83
CA ARG A 6 22.03 -5.60 11.73
C ARG A 6 22.25 -6.97 11.09
N LYS A 7 23.51 -7.34 10.84
CA LYS A 7 23.84 -8.65 10.27
C LYS A 7 23.45 -9.79 11.21
N HIS A 8 23.69 -9.64 12.50
CA HIS A 8 23.30 -10.62 13.52
C HIS A 8 21.77 -10.77 13.61
N LEU A 9 21.04 -9.67 13.51
CA LEU A 9 19.57 -9.63 13.57
C LEU A 9 18.88 -9.93 12.21
N GLY A 10 19.63 -10.22 11.15
CA GLY A 10 19.06 -10.49 9.82
C GLY A 10 18.40 -9.27 9.14
N LEU A 11 18.70 -8.05 9.61
CA LEU A 11 18.13 -6.82 9.08
C LEU A 11 18.84 -6.38 7.78
N VAL A 12 18.30 -6.80 6.64
CA VAL A 12 18.83 -6.46 5.32
C VAL A 12 18.45 -5.02 4.95
N LYS A 13 19.46 -4.20 4.64
CA LYS A 13 19.28 -2.83 4.13
C LYS A 13 19.67 -2.79 2.66
N ASN A 14 18.75 -2.42 1.78
CA ASN A 14 19.08 -2.18 0.39
C ASN A 14 19.79 -0.82 0.25
N LYS A 15 21.02 -0.84 -0.27
CA LYS A 15 21.85 0.37 -0.45
C LYS A 15 22.11 0.70 -1.92
N SER A 16 21.91 -0.28 -2.81
CA SER A 16 22.27 -0.18 -4.22
C SER A 16 21.15 0.46 -5.03
N ASP A 17 19.93 -0.02 -4.86
CA ASP A 17 18.79 0.43 -5.66
C ASP A 17 17.83 1.28 -4.83
N LYS A 18 18.06 2.59 -4.85
CA LYS A 18 17.22 3.58 -4.16
C LYS A 18 15.89 3.85 -4.87
N SER A 19 15.66 3.27 -6.05
CA SER A 19 14.40 3.45 -6.78
C SER A 19 13.27 2.57 -6.23
N LYS A 20 13.62 1.50 -5.51
CA LYS A 20 12.66 0.63 -4.85
C LYS A 20 12.14 1.28 -3.58
N ALA A 21 10.82 1.37 -3.45
CA ALA A 21 10.14 1.88 -2.27
C ALA A 21 10.14 0.86 -1.11
N GLU A 22 11.32 0.41 -0.70
CA GLU A 22 11.49 -0.52 0.42
C GLU A 22 11.53 0.27 1.74
N PHE A 23 10.36 0.55 2.31
CA PHE A 23 10.22 1.37 3.52
C PHE A 23 11.06 0.86 4.70
N ASN A 24 11.24 -0.46 4.81
CA ASN A 24 12.04 -1.11 5.85
C ASN A 24 13.49 -0.58 5.90
N THR A 25 14.06 -0.23 4.74
CA THR A 25 15.44 0.26 4.61
C THR A 25 15.72 1.52 5.44
N HIS A 26 14.69 2.32 5.73
CA HIS A 26 14.79 3.51 6.58
C HIS A 26 14.74 3.17 8.07
N THR A 27 14.03 2.10 8.45
CA THR A 27 13.73 1.77 9.85
C THR A 27 14.71 0.76 10.44
N VAL A 28 15.36 -0.07 9.61
CA VAL A 28 16.31 -1.11 10.06
C VAL A 28 17.45 -0.57 10.93
N ASP A 29 17.93 0.65 10.68
CA ASP A 29 18.99 1.25 11.49
C ASP A 29 18.48 1.62 12.90
N GLY A 30 17.27 2.17 13.00
CA GLY A 30 16.64 2.47 14.29
C GLY A 30 16.35 1.22 15.11
N VAL A 31 15.85 0.16 14.47
CA VAL A 31 15.63 -1.14 15.13
C VAL A 31 16.94 -1.73 15.64
N ALA A 32 18.01 -1.65 14.84
CA ALA A 32 19.32 -2.14 15.26
C ALA A 32 19.90 -1.36 16.45
N ILE A 33 19.72 -0.03 16.49
CA ILE A 33 20.11 0.80 17.64
C ILE A 33 19.34 0.37 18.88
N ALA A 34 18.01 0.29 18.79
CA ALA A 34 17.18 -0.14 19.91
C ALA A 34 17.58 -1.55 20.43
N ALA A 35 17.90 -2.46 19.51
CA ALA A 35 18.30 -3.82 19.85
C ALA A 35 19.66 -3.90 20.58
N THR A 36 20.56 -2.91 20.43
CA THR A 36 21.84 -2.92 21.17
C THR A 36 21.67 -2.83 22.70
N HIS A 37 20.52 -2.37 23.19
CA HIS A 37 20.21 -2.41 24.62
C HIS A 37 19.94 -3.83 25.14
N PHE A 38 19.54 -4.75 24.27
CA PHE A 38 19.14 -6.10 24.64
C PHE A 38 20.09 -7.17 24.13
N VAL A 39 20.91 -6.83 23.12
CA VAL A 39 21.84 -7.75 22.45
C VAL A 39 23.19 -7.09 22.33
N GLU A 40 24.22 -7.75 22.85
CA GLU A 40 25.57 -7.24 22.93
C GLU A 40 26.57 -8.26 22.40
N TYR A 41 27.57 -7.81 21.65
CA TYR A 41 28.68 -8.66 21.25
C TYR A 41 29.78 -8.57 22.31
N ARG A 42 29.96 -9.64 23.09
CA ARG A 42 30.92 -9.67 24.19
C ARG A 42 32.10 -10.57 23.85
N GLN A 43 33.30 -10.03 24.04
CA GLN A 43 34.53 -10.81 24.06
C GLN A 43 34.66 -11.51 25.40
N TYR A 44 35.18 -12.73 25.40
CA TYR A 44 35.52 -13.46 26.61
C TYR A 44 36.92 -14.06 26.47
N HIS A 45 37.65 -14.03 27.58
CA HIS A 45 38.97 -14.62 27.71
C HIS A 45 38.91 -15.76 28.74
N ARG A 46 39.12 -16.99 28.29
CA ARG A 46 39.22 -18.18 29.15
C ARG A 46 40.67 -18.66 29.15
N LYS A 47 41.04 -19.48 30.15
CA LYS A 47 42.42 -19.95 30.42
C LYS A 47 43.21 -20.51 29.21
N LYS A 48 42.57 -20.85 28.09
CA LYS A 48 43.21 -21.30 26.85
C LYS A 48 42.48 -20.87 25.56
N GLU A 49 41.44 -20.05 25.66
CA GLU A 49 40.58 -19.73 24.53
C GLU A 49 40.07 -18.29 24.64
N ASP A 50 40.33 -17.53 23.59
CA ASP A 50 39.76 -16.21 23.39
C ASP A 50 38.65 -16.34 22.35
N GLY A 51 37.48 -15.79 22.68
CA GLY A 51 36.34 -15.88 21.80
C GLY A 51 35.43 -14.67 21.96
N ALA A 52 34.44 -14.60 21.09
CA ALA A 52 33.42 -13.59 21.19
C ALA A 52 32.10 -14.18 20.70
N HIS A 53 31.02 -13.84 21.40
CA HIS A 53 29.70 -14.27 21.00
C HIS A 53 28.68 -13.18 21.32
N TRP A 54 27.53 -13.29 20.67
CA TRP A 54 26.39 -12.44 20.95
C TRP A 54 25.68 -12.94 22.20
N VAL A 55 25.40 -12.03 23.12
CA VAL A 55 24.70 -12.27 24.38
C VAL A 55 23.39 -11.50 24.36
N GLY A 56 22.31 -12.16 24.78
CA GLY A 56 20.95 -11.61 24.75
C GLY A 56 20.15 -12.07 23.53
N SER A 57 18.85 -11.73 23.51
CA SER A 57 17.93 -12.14 22.44
C SER A 57 16.86 -11.09 22.20
N VAL A 58 16.56 -10.84 20.93
CA VAL A 58 15.45 -9.96 20.50
C VAL A 58 14.68 -10.67 19.39
N ALA A 59 13.37 -10.72 19.53
CA ALA A 59 12.47 -11.19 18.48
C ALA A 59 12.05 -10.00 17.60
N ILE A 60 12.39 -10.04 16.31
CA ILE A 60 11.98 -9.03 15.35
C ILE A 60 10.73 -9.51 14.63
N THR A 61 9.65 -8.76 14.77
CA THR A 61 8.38 -9.05 14.11
C THR A 61 8.21 -8.19 12.86
N PRO A 62 7.68 -8.71 11.75
CA PRO A 62 7.26 -7.89 10.62
C PRO A 62 6.22 -6.86 11.07
N ALA A 63 6.50 -5.58 10.80
CA ALA A 63 5.52 -4.52 11.01
C ALA A 63 4.66 -4.37 9.74
N GLN A 64 3.34 -4.35 9.91
CA GLN A 64 2.45 -4.04 8.80
C GLN A 64 2.60 -2.57 8.44
N PHE A 65 2.86 -2.29 7.17
CA PHE A 65 2.94 -0.93 6.64
C PHE A 65 1.91 -0.78 5.53
N PHE A 66 1.06 0.24 5.63
CA PHE A 66 0.04 0.52 4.64
C PHE A 66 0.11 1.98 4.22
N VAL A 67 0.00 2.24 2.92
CA VAL A 67 -0.15 3.60 2.40
C VAL A 67 -1.64 3.89 2.24
N ILE A 68 -2.15 4.81 3.04
CA ILE A 68 -3.54 5.26 2.97
C ILE A 68 -3.61 6.52 2.12
N ARG A 69 -4.44 6.50 1.07
CA ARG A 69 -4.67 7.66 0.21
C ARG A 69 -6.15 7.85 -0.10
N ARG A 70 -6.50 9.02 -0.60
CA ARG A 70 -7.85 9.27 -1.14
C ARG A 70 -7.96 8.73 -2.57
N PRO A 71 -9.14 8.19 -2.98
CA PRO A 71 -9.43 7.95 -4.38
C PRO A 71 -9.21 9.24 -5.18
N PRO A 72 -8.51 9.20 -6.32
CA PRO A 72 -8.36 10.37 -7.17
C PRO A 72 -9.70 10.67 -7.86
N TYR A 73 -10.18 11.88 -7.62
CA TYR A 73 -11.36 12.43 -8.28
C TYR A 73 -10.93 13.28 -9.46
N SER A 74 -11.54 13.06 -10.62
CA SER A 74 -11.35 13.95 -11.76
C SER A 74 -11.92 15.30 -11.38
N ARG A 75 -11.08 16.35 -11.48
CA ARG A 75 -11.57 17.72 -11.36
C ARG A 75 -12.59 17.93 -12.46
N ARG A 76 -13.69 18.56 -12.08
CA ARG A 76 -14.80 18.94 -12.93
C ARG A 76 -14.28 19.81 -14.08
N GLN A 77 -14.27 19.28 -15.31
CA GLN A 77 -13.74 19.97 -16.50
C GLN A 77 -14.83 20.81 -17.17
N LEU A 78 -14.54 22.09 -17.42
CA LEU A 78 -15.50 23.10 -17.88
C LEU A 78 -16.13 22.75 -19.25
N HIS A 79 -15.37 22.13 -20.17
CA HIS A 79 -15.90 21.72 -21.48
C HIS A 79 -16.88 20.54 -21.42
N LEU A 80 -16.77 19.67 -20.40
CA LEU A 80 -17.74 18.62 -20.11
C LEU A 80 -18.99 19.15 -19.38
N MET A 81 -18.96 20.41 -18.93
CA MET A 81 -20.09 21.05 -18.22
C MET A 81 -21.04 21.80 -19.14
N LEU A 82 -20.70 22.00 -20.41
CA LEU A 82 -21.63 22.59 -21.36
C LEU A 82 -22.83 21.63 -21.51
N PRO A 83 -24.07 22.12 -21.35
CA PRO A 83 -25.25 21.28 -21.52
C PRO A 83 -25.29 20.75 -22.96
N ALA A 84 -25.67 19.48 -23.11
CA ALA A 84 -25.92 18.92 -24.43
C ALA A 84 -27.19 19.54 -25.04
N LYS A 85 -27.45 19.28 -26.32
CA LYS A 85 -28.70 19.66 -26.98
C LYS A 85 -29.88 19.09 -26.15
N GLY A 86 -30.72 19.98 -25.61
CA GLY A 86 -31.77 19.63 -24.64
C GLY A 86 -31.52 20.08 -23.19
N GLY A 87 -30.43 20.81 -22.89
CA GLY A 87 -30.22 21.49 -21.61
C GLY A 87 -29.71 20.59 -20.46
N VAL A 88 -29.72 19.27 -20.66
CA VAL A 88 -29.27 18.30 -19.65
C VAL A 88 -27.75 18.18 -19.67
N ARG A 89 -27.14 18.31 -18.49
CA ARG A 89 -25.69 18.14 -18.31
C ARG A 89 -25.34 16.66 -18.18
N ARG A 90 -24.20 16.27 -18.76
CA ARG A 90 -23.68 14.92 -18.61
C ARG A 90 -23.26 14.67 -17.15
N LYS A 91 -23.64 13.53 -16.59
CA LYS A 91 -23.11 13.06 -15.30
C LYS A 91 -21.64 12.70 -15.49
N TYR A 92 -20.72 13.57 -15.05
CA TYR A 92 -19.28 13.36 -15.12
C TYR A 92 -18.61 13.72 -13.78
N GLY A 93 -17.68 12.88 -13.32
CA GLY A 93 -16.96 13.10 -12.06
C GLY A 93 -17.83 12.96 -10.80
N GLY A 94 -19.00 12.34 -10.90
CA GLY A 94 -19.85 12.01 -9.75
C GLY A 94 -19.25 10.92 -8.87
N THR A 95 -19.70 10.86 -7.62
CA THR A 95 -19.28 9.81 -6.66
C THR A 95 -20.10 8.53 -6.79
N THR A 96 -21.27 8.57 -7.43
CA THR A 96 -22.15 7.41 -7.62
C THR A 96 -22.29 7.10 -9.11
N THR A 97 -22.08 5.85 -9.49
CA THR A 97 -22.23 5.33 -10.86
C THR A 97 -23.70 5.13 -11.20
N GLY A 98 -24.01 5.01 -12.50
CA GLY A 98 -25.36 4.68 -12.96
C GLY A 98 -25.88 3.31 -12.52
N HIS A 99 -25.05 2.51 -11.87
CA HIS A 99 -25.31 1.11 -11.51
C HIS A 99 -25.36 0.89 -9.98
N GLY A 100 -25.47 1.95 -9.17
CA GLY A 100 -25.60 1.85 -7.71
C GLY A 100 -24.28 1.63 -6.93
N PHE A 101 -23.15 1.61 -7.63
CA PHE A 101 -21.82 1.60 -7.01
C PHE A 101 -21.29 3.02 -6.83
N ARG A 102 -20.37 3.21 -5.89
CA ARG A 102 -19.73 4.50 -5.66
C ARG A 102 -18.25 4.43 -5.97
N LYS A 103 -17.69 5.54 -6.44
CA LYS A 103 -16.25 5.67 -6.65
C LYS A 103 -15.51 5.46 -5.32
N GLY A 104 -14.57 4.52 -5.31
CA GLY A 104 -13.87 4.07 -4.10
C GLY A 104 -14.58 2.94 -3.32
N ASP A 105 -15.73 2.44 -3.79
CA ASP A 105 -16.27 1.16 -3.29
C ASP A 105 -15.25 0.06 -3.56
N LEU A 106 -14.99 -0.78 -2.55
CA LEU A 106 -14.17 -1.97 -2.69
C LEU A 106 -15.07 -3.10 -3.18
N VAL A 107 -14.68 -3.72 -4.29
CA VAL A 107 -15.49 -4.72 -4.97
C VAL A 107 -14.68 -5.95 -5.35
N ASN A 108 -15.35 -7.09 -5.36
CA ASN A 108 -14.84 -8.31 -5.99
C ASN A 108 -15.29 -8.34 -7.45
N SER A 109 -14.39 -8.73 -8.35
CA SER A 109 -14.66 -8.87 -9.78
C SER A 109 -13.91 -10.06 -10.35
N PRO A 110 -14.29 -10.56 -11.55
CA PRO A 110 -13.55 -11.62 -12.23
C PRO A 110 -12.09 -11.28 -12.54
N LYS A 111 -11.70 -9.99 -12.50
CA LYS A 111 -10.32 -9.54 -12.69
C LYS A 111 -9.55 -9.32 -11.39
N GLY A 112 -10.14 -9.67 -10.26
CA GLY A 112 -9.59 -9.48 -8.92
C GLY A 112 -10.35 -8.43 -8.10
N VAL A 113 -9.92 -8.31 -6.85
CA VAL A 113 -10.43 -7.33 -5.89
C VAL A 113 -9.84 -5.95 -6.21
N GLY A 114 -10.68 -4.93 -6.23
CA GLY A 114 -10.24 -3.56 -6.52
C GLY A 114 -11.27 -2.51 -6.15
N TYR A 115 -10.97 -1.27 -6.51
CA TYR A 115 -11.79 -0.10 -6.24
C TYR A 115 -12.52 0.36 -7.49
N VAL A 116 -13.78 0.75 -7.33
CA VAL A 116 -14.56 1.36 -8.41
C VAL A 116 -13.96 2.72 -8.77
N SER A 117 -13.52 2.88 -10.02
CA SER A 117 -12.87 4.10 -10.51
C SER A 117 -13.77 4.97 -11.41
N GLY A 118 -14.80 4.36 -12.00
CA GLY A 118 -15.83 5.04 -12.82
C GLY A 118 -16.74 4.02 -13.50
N ASP A 119 -17.55 4.48 -14.44
CA ASP A 119 -18.51 3.66 -15.16
C ASP A 119 -18.69 4.10 -16.62
N THR A 120 -19.23 3.18 -17.41
CA THR A 120 -19.81 3.40 -18.72
C THR A 120 -21.28 2.96 -18.67
N GLN A 121 -21.99 3.07 -19.79
CA GLN A 121 -23.41 2.76 -19.86
C GLN A 121 -23.77 1.33 -19.37
N LYS A 122 -22.88 0.35 -19.54
CA LYS A 122 -23.13 -1.06 -19.16
C LYS A 122 -22.10 -1.66 -18.21
N GLN A 123 -20.98 -0.99 -18.00
CA GLN A 123 -19.83 -1.55 -17.31
C GLN A 123 -19.29 -0.60 -16.25
N ILE A 124 -18.65 -1.17 -15.24
CA ILE A 124 -17.97 -0.44 -14.17
C ILE A 124 -16.48 -0.66 -14.35
N SER A 125 -15.72 0.42 -14.25
CA SER A 125 -14.26 0.39 -14.27
C SER A 125 -13.77 0.07 -12.86
N VAL A 126 -12.98 -1.00 -12.75
CA VAL A 126 -12.32 -1.42 -11.51
C VAL A 126 -10.82 -1.18 -11.65
N SER A 127 -10.23 -0.54 -10.64
CA SER A 127 -8.80 -0.25 -10.56
C SER A 127 -8.20 -0.86 -9.30
N ASP A 128 -6.88 -1.10 -9.31
CA ASP A 128 -6.15 -1.49 -8.12
C ASP A 128 -6.02 -0.32 -7.12
N ALA A 129 -5.36 -0.58 -5.98
CA ALA A 129 -5.08 0.45 -4.99
C ALA A 129 -4.21 1.58 -5.57
N SER A 130 -3.39 1.30 -6.59
CA SER A 130 -2.57 2.23 -7.39
C SER A 130 -3.32 3.00 -8.46
N TRP A 131 -4.64 2.84 -8.50
CA TRP A 131 -5.52 3.45 -9.48
C TRP A 131 -5.25 3.01 -10.93
N ARG A 132 -4.41 2.00 -11.13
CA ARG A 132 -4.22 1.33 -12.41
C ARG A 132 -5.45 0.48 -12.69
N ARG A 133 -6.04 0.67 -13.86
CA ARG A 133 -7.28 -0.03 -14.25
C ARG A 133 -7.01 -1.52 -14.45
N LEU A 134 -7.72 -2.36 -13.69
CA LEU A 134 -7.77 -3.82 -13.89
C LEU A 134 -8.65 -4.16 -15.10
N GLY A 135 -9.76 -3.45 -15.25
CA GLY A 135 -10.60 -3.54 -16.44
C GLY A 135 -11.96 -2.89 -16.28
N GLN A 136 -12.78 -3.08 -17.30
CA GLN A 136 -14.20 -2.73 -17.30
C GLN A 136 -15.00 -4.03 -17.26
N ILE A 137 -15.88 -4.15 -16.27
CA ILE A 137 -16.63 -5.36 -15.98
C ILE A 137 -18.12 -5.00 -15.96
N ALA A 138 -18.96 -5.89 -16.49
CA ALA A 138 -20.42 -5.71 -16.42
C ALA A 138 -20.88 -5.58 -14.96
N ALA A 139 -21.79 -4.65 -14.68
CA ALA A 139 -22.24 -4.38 -13.31
C ALA A 139 -22.80 -5.63 -12.60
N SER A 140 -23.42 -6.55 -13.35
CA SER A 140 -23.95 -7.82 -12.85
C SER A 140 -22.89 -8.80 -12.32
N LYS A 141 -21.62 -8.64 -12.74
CA LYS A 141 -20.51 -9.52 -12.34
C LYS A 141 -19.67 -8.94 -11.20
N ILE A 142 -20.11 -7.84 -10.60
CA ILE A 142 -19.38 -7.14 -9.54
C ILE A 142 -20.14 -7.31 -8.23
N GLN A 143 -19.41 -7.72 -7.20
CA GLN A 143 -19.96 -7.83 -5.85
C GLN A 143 -19.32 -6.78 -4.95
N LEU A 144 -20.16 -6.05 -4.22
CA LEU A 144 -19.70 -5.07 -3.24
C LEU A 144 -19.12 -5.79 -2.01
N ILE A 145 -17.88 -5.47 -1.67
CA ILE A 145 -17.25 -5.90 -0.41
C ILE A 145 -17.46 -4.84 0.66
N ARG A 146 -17.18 -3.57 0.32
CA ARG A 146 -17.24 -2.46 1.26
C ARG A 146 -17.59 -1.16 0.54
N ARG A 147 -18.49 -0.38 1.12
CA ARG A 147 -18.76 0.99 0.66
C ARG A 147 -17.54 1.90 0.82
N SER A 148 -17.46 2.90 -0.05
CA SER A 148 -16.42 3.92 -0.03
C SER A 148 -16.45 4.68 1.28
N ASN A 149 -15.33 4.65 2.01
CA ASN A 149 -15.06 5.50 3.16
C ASN A 149 -14.12 6.67 2.80
N GLY A 150 -13.94 6.94 1.50
CA GLY A 150 -13.01 7.95 1.01
C GLY A 150 -11.53 7.57 1.13
N LEU A 151 -11.22 6.34 1.54
CA LEU A 151 -9.85 5.84 1.71
C LEU A 151 -9.61 4.60 0.84
N VAL A 152 -8.44 4.58 0.23
CA VAL A 152 -7.84 3.49 -0.53
C VAL A 152 -6.58 3.09 0.22
N VAL A 153 -6.51 1.80 0.56
CA VAL A 153 -5.36 1.22 1.25
C VAL A 153 -4.51 0.48 0.22
N VAL A 154 -3.23 0.83 0.17
CA VAL A 154 -2.20 0.14 -0.61
C VAL A 154 -1.38 -0.67 0.38
N CYS A 155 -1.31 -1.97 0.15
CA CYS A 155 -0.41 -2.88 0.86
C CYS A 155 0.92 -2.98 0.09
#